data_AF-A0AA51M0Q3-F1
#
_entry.id   AF-A0AA51M0Q3-F1
#
_cell.length_a   1.000
_cell.length_b   1.000
_cell.length_c   1.000
_cell.angle_alpha   90.00
_cell.angle_beta   90.00
_cell.angle_gamma   90.00
#
_symmetry.space_group_name_H-M   'P 1'
#
loop_
_entity.id
_entity.type
_entity.pdbx_description
1 polymer ?
#
loop_
_entity_poly.entity_id
_entity_poly.type
_entity_poly.pdbx_seq_one_letter_code
_entity_poly.pdbx_strand_id
1 'polypeptide(L)'
;MDESTLATHFRAVLQLTRTQVEVLEARRRRTCDPVELGGLRHRLEYALGYRDALEQALWEGGAPPERPSARTARLSRCVEQIATSGDRRQVAILERVLHEQLVDRTRALARLTAAGDHRPVHYWARRYLAHCRSLGDPHPAGVDERWSVKSR
;
A
#
# COMPACT_ATOMS: atom_id res chain seq x y z
N MET A 1 12.69 18.41 19.55
CA MET A 1 13.34 17.45 18.65
C MET A 1 12.77 17.72 17.27
N ASP A 2 13.56 18.31 16.38
CA ASP A 2 13.14 18.52 15.00
C ASP A 2 13.07 17.15 14.33
N GLU A 3 11.87 16.73 13.97
CA GLU A 3 11.68 15.50 13.20
C GLU A 3 12.33 15.70 11.83
N SER A 4 13.35 14.89 11.51
CA SER A 4 13.95 14.92 10.18
C SER A 4 12.85 14.67 9.14
N THR A 5 12.80 15.50 8.09
CA THR A 5 11.87 15.34 6.97
C THR A 5 11.86 13.91 6.43
N LEU A 6 13.00 13.21 6.47
CA LEU A 6 13.12 11.81 6.06
C LEU A 6 12.33 10.86 6.98
N ALA A 7 12.38 11.05 8.30
CA ALA A 7 11.62 10.25 9.26
C ALA A 7 10.10 10.40 9.04
N THR A 8 9.63 11.61 8.73
CA THR A 8 8.22 11.85 8.37
C THR A 8 7.83 11.09 7.10
N HIS A 9 8.71 11.05 6.09
CA HIS A 9 8.45 10.28 4.87
C HIS A 9 8.46 8.77 5.13
N PHE A 10 9.39 8.26 5.95
CA PHE A 10 9.38 6.86 6.37
C PHE A 10 8.09 6.50 7.09
N ARG A 11 7.62 7.32 8.04
CA ARG A 11 6.37 7.08 8.76
C ARG A 11 5.16 7.09 7.84
N ALA A 12 5.08 8.04 6.91
CA ALA A 12 3.98 8.12 5.96
C ALA A 12 3.89 6.86 5.09
N VAL A 13 5.02 6.41 4.53
CA VAL A 13 5.06 5.19 3.69
C VAL A 13 4.83 3.94 4.55
N LEU A 14 5.34 3.90 5.78
CA LEU A 14 5.11 2.80 6.72
C LEU A 14 3.63 2.63 7.03
N GLN A 15 2.91 3.72 7.31
CA GLN A 15 1.46 3.67 7.59
C GLN A 15 0.70 3.12 6.38
N LEU A 16 0.97 3.62 5.17
CA LEU A 16 0.34 3.13 3.95
C LEU A 16 0.67 1.65 3.69
N THR A 17 1.91 1.22 3.95
CA THR A 17 2.33 -0.17 3.76
C THR A 17 1.64 -1.10 4.78
N ARG A 18 1.47 -0.66 6.03
CA ARG A 18 0.70 -1.39 7.05
C ARG A 18 -0.77 -1.54 6.63
N THR A 19 -1.40 -0.47 6.17
CA THR A 19 -2.75 -0.51 5.62
C THR A 19 -2.86 -1.48 4.43
N GLN A 20 -1.84 -1.53 3.57
CA GLN A 20 -1.81 -2.47 2.45
C GLN A 20 -1.76 -3.92 2.92
N VAL A 21 -0.95 -4.22 3.93
CA VAL A 21 -0.88 -5.55 4.55
C VAL A 21 -2.26 -5.94 5.11
N GLU A 22 -2.92 -5.06 5.86
CA GLU A 22 -4.26 -5.31 6.43
C GLU A 22 -5.29 -5.65 5.34
N VAL A 23 -5.33 -4.88 4.25
CA VAL A 23 -6.26 -5.13 3.12
C VAL A 23 -5.96 -6.47 2.45
N LEU A 24 -4.68 -6.76 2.17
CA LEU A 24 -4.28 -8.01 1.54
C LEU A 24 -4.59 -9.23 2.42
N GLU A 25 -4.39 -9.13 3.73
CA GLU A 25 -4.77 -10.19 4.68
C GLU A 25 -6.27 -10.41 4.73
N ALA A 26 -7.07 -9.34 4.79
CA ALA A 26 -8.52 -9.42 4.77
C ALA A 26 -9.02 -10.12 3.50
N ARG A 27 -8.45 -9.80 2.34
CA ARG A 27 -8.75 -10.50 1.08
C ARG A 27 -8.35 -11.97 1.13
N ARG A 28 -7.16 -12.27 1.64
CA ARG A 28 -6.66 -13.66 1.75
C ARG A 28 -7.58 -14.53 2.59
N ARG A 29 -8.16 -13.98 3.66
CA ARG A 29 -9.12 -14.72 4.53
C ARG A 29 -10.45 -15.01 3.85
N ARG A 30 -10.81 -14.28 2.78
CA ARG A 30 -12.12 -14.38 2.11
C ARG A 30 -12.08 -15.10 0.77
N THR A 31 -10.91 -15.16 0.11
CA THR A 31 -10.82 -15.86 -1.17
C THR A 31 -10.47 -17.33 -0.97
N CYS A 32 -11.13 -18.20 -1.74
CA CYS A 32 -10.83 -19.63 -1.81
C CYS A 32 -10.16 -20.01 -3.13
N ASP A 33 -9.98 -19.06 -4.05
CA ASP A 33 -9.31 -19.29 -5.34
C ASP A 33 -7.79 -19.48 -5.12
N PRO A 34 -7.22 -20.66 -5.41
CA PRO A 34 -5.79 -20.92 -5.24
C PRO A 34 -4.89 -19.97 -6.05
N VAL A 35 -5.34 -19.52 -7.23
CA VAL A 35 -4.58 -18.60 -8.07
C VAL A 35 -4.53 -17.22 -7.43
N GLU A 36 -5.68 -16.72 -6.98
CA GLU A 36 -5.76 -15.46 -6.24
C GLU A 36 -4.96 -15.52 -4.93
N LEU A 37 -5.06 -16.62 -4.17
CA LEU A 37 -4.27 -16.84 -2.95
C LEU A 37 -2.77 -16.79 -3.21
N GLY A 38 -2.29 -17.39 -4.30
CA GLY A 38 -0.89 -17.33 -4.71
C GLY A 38 -0.45 -15.89 -4.98
N GLY A 39 -1.28 -15.12 -5.70
CA GLY A 39 -1.03 -13.69 -5.96
C GLY A 39 -1.02 -12.85 -4.68
N LEU A 40 -1.97 -13.07 -3.77
CA LEU A 40 -2.05 -12.37 -2.48
C LEU A 40 -0.85 -12.69 -1.59
N ARG A 41 -0.39 -13.94 -1.54
CA ARG A 41 0.80 -14.33 -0.77
C ARG A 41 2.04 -13.56 -1.26
N HIS A 42 2.26 -13.52 -2.58
CA HIS A 42 3.39 -12.79 -3.14
C HIS A 42 3.36 -11.29 -2.81
N ARG A 43 2.17 -10.66 -2.90
CA ARG A 43 2.00 -9.23 -2.54
C ARG A 43 2.19 -8.98 -1.04
N LEU A 44 1.79 -9.92 -0.19
CA LEU A 44 2.00 -9.83 1.27
C LEU A 44 3.48 -9.92 1.61
N GLU A 45 4.20 -10.93 1.10
CA GLU A 45 5.65 -11.06 1.30
C GLU A 45 6.37 -9.77 0.89
N TYR A 46 5.97 -9.19 -0.24
CA TYR A 46 6.49 -7.92 -0.71
C TYR A 46 6.24 -6.77 0.27
N ALA A 47 4.97 -6.56 0.66
CA ALA A 47 4.58 -5.45 1.52
C ALA A 47 5.21 -5.56 2.91
N LEU A 48 5.31 -6.79 3.45
CA LEU A 48 5.99 -7.06 4.72
C LEU A 48 7.48 -6.72 4.65
N GLY A 49 8.18 -7.15 3.59
CA GLY A 49 9.60 -6.81 3.43
C GLY A 49 9.86 -5.31 3.34
N TYR A 50 8.99 -4.56 2.65
CA TYR A 50 9.12 -3.10 2.58
C TYR A 50 8.81 -2.44 3.93
N ARG A 51 7.76 -2.90 4.64
CA ARG A 51 7.43 -2.45 5.99
C ARG A 51 8.61 -2.63 6.95
N ASP A 52 9.21 -3.82 6.97
CA ASP A 52 10.28 -4.16 7.89
C ASP A 52 11.53 -3.29 7.63
N ALA A 53 11.85 -3.01 6.37
CA ALA A 53 12.92 -2.07 6.02
C ALA A 53 12.66 -0.63 6.51
N LEU A 54 11.41 -0.16 6.46
CA LEU A 54 11.03 1.17 6.95
C LEU A 54 11.08 1.24 8.48
N GLU A 55 10.61 0.21 9.17
CA GLU A 55 10.66 0.12 10.63
C GLU A 55 12.11 0.10 11.11
N GLN A 56 12.96 -0.71 10.48
CA GLN A 56 14.38 -0.77 10.79
C GLN A 56 15.07 0.58 10.60
N ALA A 57 14.82 1.26 9.47
CA ALA A 57 15.41 2.57 9.21
C ALA A 57 14.98 3.64 10.22
N LEU A 58 13.73 3.58 10.70
CA LEU A 58 13.23 4.47 11.75
C LEU A 58 13.90 4.19 13.11
N TRP A 59 14.12 2.92 13.45
CA TRP A 59 14.86 2.53 14.65
C TRP A 59 16.32 3.01 14.60
N GLU A 60 17.01 2.74 13.50
CA GLU A 60 18.41 3.15 13.29
C GLU A 60 18.58 4.68 13.28
N GLY A 61 17.58 5.41 12.77
CA GLY A 61 17.54 6.88 12.78
C GLY A 61 17.15 7.51 14.11
N GLY A 62 16.98 6.72 15.18
CA GLY A 62 16.58 7.23 16.50
C GLY A 62 15.14 7.78 16.55
N ALA A 63 14.32 7.47 15.55
CA ALA A 63 12.96 7.96 15.38
C ALA A 63 11.98 6.78 15.28
N PRO A 64 11.87 5.94 16.33
CA PRO A 64 11.13 4.69 16.26
C PRO A 64 9.68 4.87 15.77
N PRO A 65 9.09 3.83 15.16
CA PRO A 65 7.72 3.87 14.68
C PRO A 65 6.77 4.31 15.80
N GLU A 66 5.99 5.35 15.54
CA GLU A 66 5.04 5.86 16.51
C GLU A 66 3.93 4.84 16.76
N ARG A 67 3.42 4.83 18.01
CA ARG A 67 2.20 4.10 18.33
C ARG A 67 1.04 4.70 17.53
N PRO A 68 0.14 3.88 16.97
CA PRO A 68 -1.01 4.39 16.22
C PRO A 68 -1.81 5.37 17.07
N SER A 69 -2.03 6.58 16.56
CA SER A 69 -2.95 7.52 17.18
C SER A 69 -4.38 7.00 17.14
N ALA A 70 -5.26 7.49 18.01
CA ALA A 70 -6.69 7.11 18.00
C ALA A 70 -7.35 7.34 16.62
N ARG A 71 -6.94 8.39 15.91
CA ARG A 71 -7.37 8.66 14.54
C ARG A 71 -6.91 7.56 13.57
N THR A 72 -5.64 7.18 13.64
CA THR A 72 -5.06 6.11 12.81
C THR A 72 -5.76 4.77 13.08
N ALA A 73 -6.00 4.45 14.34
CA ALA A 73 -6.73 3.24 14.74
C ALA A 73 -8.19 3.24 14.25
N ARG A 74 -8.87 4.39 14.22
CA ARG A 74 -10.22 4.52 13.63
C ARG A 74 -10.20 4.31 12.12
N LEU A 75 -9.23 4.91 11.42
CA LEU A 75 -9.08 4.73 9.98
C LEU A 75 -8.77 3.26 9.62
N SER A 76 -7.87 2.62 10.37
CA SER A 76 -7.52 1.21 10.17
C SER A 76 -8.75 0.31 10.33
N ARG A 77 -9.61 0.57 11.33
CA ARG A 77 -10.90 -0.13 11.48
C ARG A 77 -11.85 0.11 10.31
N CYS A 78 -11.94 1.32 9.76
CA CYS A 78 -12.75 1.59 8.57
C CYS A 78 -12.22 0.86 7.33
N VAL A 79 -10.90 0.83 7.14
CA VAL A 79 -10.24 0.07 6.07
C VAL A 79 -10.55 -1.42 6.22
N GLU A 80 -10.40 -1.98 7.43
CA GLU A 80 -10.71 -3.38 7.70
C GLU A 80 -12.17 -3.70 7.41
N GLN A 81 -13.11 -2.84 7.84
CA GLN A 81 -14.54 -3.00 7.54
C GLN A 81 -14.81 -3.03 6.04
N ILE A 82 -14.18 -2.13 5.26
CA ILE A 82 -14.32 -2.13 3.80
C ILE A 82 -13.69 -3.39 3.19
N ALA A 83 -12.46 -3.73 3.58
CA ALA A 83 -11.75 -4.90 3.09
C ALA A 83 -12.49 -6.22 3.40
N THR A 84 -13.30 -6.22 4.46
CA THR A 84 -14.12 -7.35 4.90
C THR A 84 -15.61 -7.19 4.59
N SER A 85 -16.07 -6.16 3.88
CA SER A 85 -17.50 -5.92 3.64
C SER A 85 -18.10 -6.86 2.58
N GLY A 86 -17.27 -7.50 1.76
CA GLY A 86 -17.70 -8.31 0.62
C GLY A 86 -18.12 -7.51 -0.61
N ASP A 87 -18.20 -6.19 -0.49
CA ASP A 87 -18.42 -5.28 -1.62
C ASP A 87 -17.13 -5.15 -2.43
N ARG A 88 -17.03 -5.93 -3.50
CA ARG A 88 -15.88 -5.95 -4.41
C ARG A 88 -15.56 -4.56 -4.98
N ARG A 89 -16.57 -3.69 -5.18
CA ARG A 89 -16.38 -2.35 -5.73
C ARG A 89 -15.71 -1.44 -4.70
N GLN A 90 -16.17 -1.45 -3.45
CA GLN A 90 -15.55 -0.67 -2.39
C GLN A 90 -14.11 -1.11 -2.12
N VAL A 91 -13.86 -2.43 -2.10
CA VAL A 91 -12.51 -2.98 -1.95
C VAL A 91 -11.61 -2.52 -3.09
N ALA A 92 -12.08 -2.60 -4.35
CA ALA A 92 -11.29 -2.16 -5.50
C ALA A 92 -10.96 -0.65 -5.46
N ILE A 93 -11.91 0.19 -5.02
CA ILE A 93 -11.68 1.63 -4.84
C ILE A 93 -10.63 1.88 -3.75
N LEU A 94 -10.75 1.20 -2.60
CA LEU A 94 -9.78 1.29 -1.51
C LEU A 94 -8.38 0.89 -1.96
N GLU A 95 -8.25 -0.25 -2.64
CA GLU A 95 -6.97 -0.74 -3.18
C GLU A 95 -6.36 0.23 -4.18
N ARG A 96 -7.19 0.83 -5.06
CA ARG A 96 -6.73 1.82 -6.02
C ARG A 96 -6.19 3.08 -5.33
N VAL A 97 -6.96 3.67 -4.41
CA VAL A 97 -6.54 4.88 -3.69
C VAL A 97 -5.26 4.61 -2.89
N LEU A 98 -5.18 3.46 -2.23
CA LEU A 98 -3.99 3.06 -1.48
C LEU A 98 -2.77 2.89 -2.39
N HIS A 99 -2.96 2.26 -3.55
CA HIS A 99 -1.91 2.09 -4.54
C HIS A 99 -1.39 3.44 -5.07
N GLU A 100 -2.29 4.35 -5.47
CA GLU A 100 -1.92 5.67 -5.98
C GLU A 100 -1.09 6.46 -4.94
N GLN A 101 -1.52 6.45 -3.67
CA GLN A 101 -0.79 7.10 -2.58
C GLN A 101 0.58 6.45 -2.32
N LEU A 102 0.64 5.11 -2.29
CA LEU A 102 1.90 4.39 -2.09
C LEU A 102 2.90 4.64 -3.21
N VAL A 103 2.45 4.66 -4.47
CA VAL A 103 3.30 4.96 -5.63
C VAL A 103 3.87 6.37 -5.52
N ASP A 104 3.04 7.38 -5.26
CA ASP A 104 3.49 8.75 -5.13
C ASP A 104 4.52 8.93 -4.01
N ARG A 105 4.20 8.46 -2.80
CA ARG A 105 5.10 8.59 -1.64
C ARG A 105 6.36 7.74 -1.78
N THR A 106 6.28 6.58 -2.41
CA THR A 106 7.47 5.75 -2.71
C THR A 106 8.37 6.40 -3.75
N ARG A 107 7.84 7.12 -4.74
CA ARG A 107 8.65 7.91 -5.70
C ARG A 107 9.40 9.03 -4.99
N ALA A 108 8.78 9.71 -4.03
CA ALA A 108 9.46 10.70 -3.20
C ALA A 108 10.55 10.03 -2.36
N LEU A 109 10.24 8.91 -1.72
CA LEU A 109 11.17 8.20 -0.86
C LEU A 109 12.41 7.65 -1.60
N ALA A 110 12.20 7.12 -2.80
CA ALA A 110 13.30 6.65 -3.66
C ALA A 110 14.26 7.77 -4.05
N ARG A 111 13.76 9.01 -4.19
CA ARG A 111 14.60 10.20 -4.45
C ARG A 111 15.39 10.61 -3.21
N LEU A 112 14.74 10.63 -2.05
CA LEU A 112 15.38 11.00 -0.78
C LEU A 112 16.48 10.01 -0.35
N THR A 113 16.33 8.73 -0.69
CA THR A 113 17.30 7.66 -0.36
C THR A 113 18.31 7.38 -1.49
N ALA A 114 18.29 8.17 -2.56
CA ALA A 114 19.15 7.93 -3.73
C ALA A 114 20.65 8.16 -3.45
N ALA A 115 20.97 8.99 -2.46
CA ALA A 115 22.36 9.24 -2.03
C ALA A 115 23.03 8.02 -1.38
N GLY A 116 22.27 6.96 -1.10
CA GLY A 116 22.78 5.70 -0.52
C GLY A 116 22.53 5.58 0.98
N ASP A 117 22.01 6.62 1.62
CA ASP A 117 21.49 6.56 2.99
C ASP A 117 20.25 5.67 3.01
N HIS A 118 20.22 4.69 3.92
CA HIS A 118 19.15 3.69 4.05
C HIS A 118 18.97 2.78 2.81
N ARG A 119 20.05 2.12 2.37
CA ARG A 119 20.06 1.17 1.23
C ARG A 119 18.91 0.14 1.22
N PRO A 120 18.50 -0.48 2.35
CA PRO A 120 17.37 -1.41 2.35
C PRO A 120 16.05 -0.74 1.93
N VAL A 121 15.78 0.47 2.43
CA VAL A 121 14.58 1.24 2.06
C VAL A 121 14.64 1.61 0.58
N HIS A 122 15.80 2.07 0.09
CA HIS A 122 15.97 2.39 -1.32
C HIS A 122 15.70 1.17 -2.23
N TYR A 123 16.25 0.01 -1.86
CA TYR A 123 16.04 -1.25 -2.58
C TYR A 123 14.55 -1.59 -2.70
N TRP A 124 13.82 -1.59 -1.59
CA TRP A 124 12.39 -1.91 -1.59
C TRP A 124 11.55 -0.84 -2.29
N ALA A 125 11.88 0.43 -2.18
CA ALA A 125 11.22 1.51 -2.90
C ALA A 125 11.37 1.34 -4.42
N ARG A 126 12.59 1.06 -4.90
CA ARG A 126 12.87 0.80 -6.31
C ARG A 126 12.16 -0.44 -6.83
N ARG A 127 12.20 -1.51 -6.05
CA ARG A 127 11.53 -2.77 -6.36
C ARG A 127 10.00 -2.58 -6.42
N TYR A 128 9.43 -1.68 -5.61
CA TYR A 128 7.98 -1.45 -5.56
C TYR A 128 7.55 -0.72 -6.82
N LEU A 129 8.28 0.34 -7.18
CA LEU A 129 8.03 1.09 -8.41
C LEU A 129 8.23 0.24 -9.66
N ALA A 130 9.17 -0.70 -9.66
CA ALA A 130 9.34 -1.66 -10.75
C ALA A 130 8.15 -2.63 -10.83
N HIS A 131 7.68 -3.15 -9.68
CA HIS A 131 6.51 -4.00 -9.61
C HIS A 131 5.25 -3.29 -10.12
N CYS A 132 5.00 -2.04 -9.72
CA CYS A 132 3.86 -1.25 -10.21
C CYS A 132 3.91 -1.05 -11.73
N ARG A 133 5.09 -0.80 -12.31
CA ARG A 133 5.23 -0.70 -13.78
C ARG A 133 4.95 -2.02 -14.48
N SER A 134 5.36 -3.15 -13.89
CA SER A 134 5.14 -4.48 -14.48
C SER A 134 3.68 -4.92 -14.50
N LEU A 135 2.85 -4.37 -13.60
CA LEU A 135 1.42 -4.65 -13.55
C LEU A 135 0.58 -3.84 -14.56
N GLY A 136 1.19 -2.85 -15.22
CA GLY A 136 0.47 -1.86 -16.03
C GLY A 136 -0.37 -0.90 -15.17
N ASP A 137 -0.67 0.29 -15.70
CA ASP A 137 -1.66 1.16 -15.05
C ASP A 137 -2.98 0.38 -14.91
N PRO A 138 -3.68 0.48 -13.77
CA PRO A 138 -4.96 -0.21 -13.60
C PRO A 138 -5.90 0.25 -14.70
N HIS A 139 -6.13 -0.64 -15.67
CA HIS A 139 -7.11 -0.41 -16.72
C HIS A 139 -8.46 -0.16 -16.03
N PRO A 140 -9.19 0.91 -16.37
CA PRO A 140 -10.51 1.14 -15.79
C PRO A 140 -11.40 -0.02 -16.23
N ALA A 141 -11.65 -0.96 -15.32
CA ALA A 141 -12.72 -1.93 -15.47
C ALA A 141 -14.04 -1.14 -15.41
N GLY A 142 -14.61 -0.81 -16.58
CA GLY A 142 -15.93 -0.19 -16.62
C GLY A 142 -16.24 0.78 -17.76
N VAL A 143 -15.67 0.60 -18.97
CA VAL A 143 -16.25 1.24 -20.17
C VAL A 143 -16.49 0.17 -21.22
N ASP A 144 -17.38 -0.77 -20.92
CA ASP A 144 -18.12 -1.49 -21.95
C ASP A 144 -19.38 -2.07 -21.34
N GLU A 145 -20.41 -1.22 -21.24
CA GLU A 145 -21.77 -1.66 -21.44
C GLU A 145 -22.54 -0.48 -22.05
N ARG A 146 -22.56 -0.48 -23.38
CA ARG A 146 -23.47 0.33 -24.20
C ARG A 146 -24.91 -0.01 -23.79
N TRP A 147 -25.49 0.77 -22.89
CA TRP A 147 -26.93 0.82 -22.76
C TRP A 147 -27.49 1.74 -23.85
N SER A 148 -27.77 1.13 -25.00
CA SER A 148 -28.63 1.72 -26.01
C SER A 148 -30.06 1.72 -25.45
N VAL A 149 -30.46 2.85 -24.87
CA VAL A 149 -31.87 3.13 -24.57
C VAL A 149 -32.19 4.50 -25.13
N LYS A 150 -32.82 4.50 -26.32
CA LYS A 150 -33.80 5.53 -26.69
C LYS A 150 -34.91 4.86 -27.49
N SER A 151 -35.96 4.48 -26.75
CA SER A 151 -37.31 4.44 -27.28
C SER A 151 -38.00 5.72 -26.86
N ARG A 152 -38.32 6.58 -27.83
CA ARG A 152 -39.58 7.33 -27.99
C ARG A 152 -39.50 8.12 -29.28
#